data_AF-A0A2N2LCL2-F1
#
_entry.id   AF-A0A2N2LCL2-F1
#
_cell.length_a   1.000
_cell.length_b   1.000
_cell.length_c   1.000
_cell.angle_alpha   90.00
_cell.angle_beta   90.00
_cell.angle_gamma   90.00
#
_symmetry.space_group_name_H-M   'P 1'
#
loop_
_entity.id
_entity.type
_entity.pdbx_description
1 polymer ?
#
loop_
_entity_poly.entity_id
_entity_poly.type
_entity_poly.pdbx_seq_one_letter_code
_entity_poly.pdbx_strand_id
1 'polypeptide(L)'
;MYSIFETWGQWAEQFLSTDLGINLLRGFAFLFVVLFSLSLLRNLVWIIRYPFFMINWFLWAMYNPIRELWHTPRGAKIHLVFSLLLYSGIIPLWWLLIHIILTPLRFINALYFDLVLYWSVVFCDSIMELIHPKIRYHKSGASYYLRDWFVYFPRRLWNIFQRNGAALLEGILMVGVDTVFPTLTMFHGTSFKGIATNIAQKGQWYVGSGDYAGSGIYFGFYRKTAEHYAKGEDHAMIVARVNVFPCRNSATLPGRLRRLIGNDGCGISSGLGFPWKAIEHWRDHSYAQWFEYCLIQPDKAGEYVRTWRARPICVLKYSFPKRIWGGLSLWNATAGGIGAIVFAWAVIAGVAYAWVQYGFYLL
;
A
#
# COMPACT_ATOMS: atom_id res chain seq x y z
N MET A 1 56.70 -4.25 -1.16
CA MET A 1 55.29 -4.29 -1.61
C MET A 1 54.99 -5.51 -2.46
N TYR A 2 55.79 -5.83 -3.50
CA TYR A 2 55.58 -7.02 -4.35
C TYR A 2 55.60 -8.36 -3.59
N SER A 3 56.55 -8.59 -2.66
CA SER A 3 56.63 -9.87 -1.94
C SER A 3 55.47 -10.14 -0.97
N ILE A 4 54.77 -9.08 -0.54
CA ILE A 4 53.56 -9.22 0.31
C ILE A 4 52.40 -9.69 -0.57
N PHE A 5 52.17 -9.09 -1.74
CA PHE A 5 51.10 -9.54 -2.62
C PHE A 5 51.28 -10.99 -3.12
N GLU A 6 52.51 -11.43 -3.37
CA GLU A 6 52.80 -12.83 -3.72
C GLU A 6 52.52 -13.81 -2.56
N THR A 7 52.95 -13.47 -1.35
CA THR A 7 52.69 -14.34 -0.17
C THR A 7 51.20 -14.43 0.14
N TRP A 8 50.44 -13.33 0.00
CA TRP A 8 48.98 -13.36 0.15
C TRP A 8 48.30 -14.18 -0.97
N GLY A 9 48.80 -14.11 -2.21
CA GLY A 9 48.31 -14.90 -3.33
C GLY A 9 48.48 -16.41 -3.11
N GLN A 10 49.68 -16.83 -2.69
CA GLN A 10 49.98 -18.23 -2.38
C GLN A 10 49.12 -18.77 -1.22
N TRP A 11 48.93 -17.97 -0.17
CA TRP A 11 48.05 -18.33 0.94
C TRP A 11 46.58 -18.46 0.51
N ALA A 12 46.11 -17.58 -0.37
CA ALA A 12 44.74 -17.67 -0.89
C ALA A 12 44.56 -18.93 -1.75
N GLU A 13 45.49 -19.24 -2.66
CA GLU A 13 45.45 -20.47 -3.47
C GLU A 13 45.50 -21.73 -2.60
N GLN A 14 46.36 -21.74 -1.58
CA GLN A 14 46.47 -22.87 -0.67
C GLN A 14 45.22 -23.02 0.20
N PHE A 15 44.62 -21.93 0.67
CA PHE A 15 43.35 -21.97 1.41
C PHE A 15 42.19 -22.43 0.51
N LEU A 16 42.09 -21.90 -0.71
CA LEU A 16 41.04 -22.23 -1.67
C LEU A 16 41.12 -23.66 -2.23
N SER A 17 42.28 -24.32 -2.11
CA SER A 17 42.44 -25.74 -2.45
C SER A 17 42.10 -26.69 -1.30
N THR A 18 41.84 -26.19 -0.09
CA THR A 18 41.31 -27.01 1.01
C THR A 18 39.81 -27.24 0.89
N ASP A 19 39.31 -28.37 1.40
CA ASP A 19 37.87 -28.65 1.50
C ASP A 19 37.12 -27.54 2.27
N LEU A 20 37.76 -26.97 3.29
CA LEU A 20 37.21 -25.86 4.06
C LEU A 20 37.04 -24.61 3.19
N GLY A 21 38.07 -24.22 2.43
CA GLY A 21 38.02 -23.08 1.52
C GLY A 21 36.99 -23.24 0.41
N ILE A 22 36.92 -24.43 -0.21
CA ILE A 22 35.93 -24.77 -1.23
C ILE A 22 34.51 -24.71 -0.65
N ASN A 23 34.27 -25.28 0.52
CA ASN A 23 32.95 -25.28 1.16
C ASN A 23 32.51 -23.88 1.60
N LEU A 24 33.45 -23.04 2.07
CA LEU A 24 33.16 -21.63 2.37
C LEU A 24 32.78 -20.85 1.11
N LEU A 25 33.52 -21.01 0.01
CA LEU A 25 33.18 -20.42 -1.29
C LEU A 25 31.80 -20.85 -1.77
N ARG A 26 31.49 -22.16 -1.70
CA ARG A 26 30.16 -22.69 -2.03
C ARG A 26 29.06 -22.08 -1.15
N GLY A 27 29.32 -21.93 0.15
CA GLY A 27 28.41 -21.28 1.08
C GLY A 27 28.14 -19.81 0.74
N PHE A 28 29.19 -19.04 0.43
CA PHE A 28 29.05 -17.65 0.00
C PHE A 28 28.34 -17.53 -1.36
N ALA A 29 28.66 -18.39 -2.32
CA ALA A 29 27.99 -18.43 -3.62
C ALA A 29 26.50 -18.76 -3.48
N PHE A 30 26.15 -19.76 -2.66
CA PHE A 30 24.76 -20.09 -2.36
C PHE A 30 24.03 -18.91 -1.70
N LEU A 31 24.64 -18.29 -0.69
CA LEU A 31 24.07 -17.12 -0.02
C LEU A 31 23.83 -15.97 -1.00
N PHE A 32 24.80 -15.69 -1.87
CA PHE A 32 24.68 -14.69 -2.92
C PHE A 32 23.53 -15.00 -3.88
N VAL A 33 23.43 -16.24 -4.37
CA VAL A 33 22.34 -16.69 -5.27
C VAL A 33 20.98 -16.53 -4.62
N VAL A 34 20.84 -16.87 -3.33
CA VAL A 34 19.58 -16.71 -2.60
C VAL A 34 19.23 -15.23 -2.46
N LEU A 35 20.16 -14.39 -1.99
CA LEU A 35 19.93 -12.95 -1.83
C LEU A 35 19.61 -12.26 -3.16
N PHE A 36 20.31 -12.64 -4.22
CA PHE A 36 20.08 -12.15 -5.57
C PHE A 36 18.70 -12.58 -6.07
N SER A 37 18.34 -13.86 -5.93
CA SER A 37 17.03 -14.41 -6.31
C SER A 37 15.87 -13.70 -5.59
N LEU A 38 16.01 -13.41 -4.29
CA LEU A 38 14.99 -12.67 -3.52
C LEU A 38 14.84 -11.23 -4.03
N SER A 39 15.94 -10.55 -4.29
CA SER A 39 15.90 -9.20 -4.86
C SER A 39 15.29 -9.21 -6.26
N LEU A 40 15.63 -10.21 -7.08
CA LEU A 40 15.11 -10.39 -8.42
C LEU A 40 13.61 -10.67 -8.39
N LEU A 41 13.14 -11.61 -7.57
CA LEU A 41 11.72 -11.93 -7.41
C LEU A 41 10.90 -10.67 -7.09
N ARG A 42 11.30 -9.90 -6.08
CA ARG A 42 10.60 -8.67 -5.69
C ARG A 42 10.54 -7.65 -6.83
N ASN A 43 11.65 -7.48 -7.55
CA ASN A 43 11.72 -6.53 -8.67
C ASN A 43 10.92 -7.02 -9.89
N LEU A 44 10.95 -8.32 -10.19
CA LEU A 44 10.19 -8.92 -11.29
C LEU A 44 8.68 -8.80 -11.02
N VAL A 45 8.22 -9.19 -9.83
CA VAL A 45 6.81 -9.04 -9.45
C VAL A 45 6.39 -7.59 -9.55
N TRP A 46 7.23 -6.64 -9.12
CA TRP A 46 6.99 -5.21 -9.29
C TRP A 46 6.94 -4.78 -10.77
N ILE A 47 7.82 -5.28 -11.66
CA ILE A 47 7.79 -4.93 -13.09
C ILE A 47 6.47 -5.36 -13.74
N ILE A 48 5.92 -6.51 -13.34
CA ILE A 48 4.65 -7.05 -13.85
C ILE A 48 3.43 -6.18 -13.47
N ARG A 49 3.58 -5.13 -12.66
CA ARG A 49 2.46 -4.29 -12.20
C ARG A 49 1.74 -3.49 -13.28
N TYR A 50 2.37 -3.21 -14.42
CA TYR A 50 1.85 -2.22 -15.38
C TYR A 50 0.44 -2.53 -15.90
N PRO A 51 0.09 -3.77 -16.31
CA PRO A 51 -1.28 -4.12 -16.68
C PRO A 51 -2.28 -3.90 -15.53
N PHE A 52 -1.89 -4.19 -14.29
CA PHE A 52 -2.75 -3.99 -13.12
C PHE A 52 -2.94 -2.51 -12.80
N PHE A 53 -1.94 -1.66 -13.04
CA PHE A 53 -2.15 -0.21 -12.98
C PHE A 53 -3.07 0.32 -14.07
N MET A 54 -3.04 -0.27 -15.27
CA MET A 54 -4.00 0.05 -16.32
C MET A 54 -5.43 -0.32 -15.90
N ILE A 55 -5.62 -1.51 -15.32
CA ILE A 55 -6.91 -1.90 -14.71
C ILE A 55 -7.31 -0.91 -13.63
N ASN A 56 -6.39 -0.57 -12.71
CA ASN A 56 -6.64 0.40 -11.64
C ASN A 56 -7.09 1.78 -12.17
N TRP A 57 -6.49 2.25 -13.26
CA TRP A 57 -6.88 3.49 -13.94
C TRP A 57 -8.26 3.38 -14.59
N PHE A 58 -8.54 2.25 -15.25
CA PHE A 58 -9.85 2.01 -15.84
C PHE A 58 -10.96 1.97 -14.77
N LEU A 59 -10.74 1.27 -13.66
CA LEU A 59 -11.64 1.25 -12.50
C LEU A 59 -11.88 2.67 -11.97
N TRP A 60 -10.81 3.45 -11.83
CA TRP A 60 -10.87 4.84 -11.38
C TRP A 60 -11.70 5.72 -12.33
N ALA A 61 -11.45 5.64 -13.64
CA ALA A 61 -12.15 6.43 -14.66
C ALA A 61 -13.66 6.11 -14.69
N MET A 62 -14.01 4.83 -14.70
CA MET A 62 -15.41 4.40 -14.83
C MET A 62 -16.26 4.68 -13.59
N TYR A 63 -15.66 4.73 -12.40
CA TYR A 63 -16.40 5.00 -11.16
C TYR A 63 -16.95 6.44 -11.10
N ASN A 64 -16.32 7.38 -11.82
CA ASN A 64 -16.80 8.75 -11.96
C ASN A 64 -16.43 9.30 -13.35
N PRO A 65 -17.24 9.03 -14.40
CA PRO A 65 -16.92 9.45 -15.77
C PRO A 65 -16.97 10.97 -15.98
N ILE A 66 -17.66 11.70 -15.10
CA ILE A 66 -17.80 13.16 -15.14
C ILE A 66 -16.80 13.88 -14.24
N ARG A 67 -15.80 13.16 -13.70
CA ARG A 67 -14.77 13.69 -12.80
C ARG A 67 -14.09 14.94 -13.33
N GLU A 68 -13.74 14.96 -14.62
CA GLU A 68 -13.04 16.08 -15.27
C GLU A 68 -13.88 17.37 -15.31
N LEU A 69 -15.21 17.27 -15.16
CA LEU A 69 -16.09 18.43 -15.06
C LEU A 69 -16.09 19.06 -13.66
N TRP A 70 -15.48 18.39 -12.67
CA TRP A 70 -15.52 18.74 -11.25
C TRP A 70 -14.18 19.26 -10.72
N HIS A 71 -13.48 20.07 -11.53
CA HIS A 71 -12.20 20.69 -11.13
C HIS A 71 -12.37 21.94 -10.28
N THR A 72 -13.45 22.70 -10.46
CA THR A 72 -13.58 24.04 -9.86
C THR A 72 -14.50 24.03 -8.64
N PRO A 73 -13.97 24.03 -7.40
CA PRO A 73 -14.80 23.99 -6.20
C PRO A 73 -15.54 25.29 -5.91
N ARG A 74 -15.37 26.36 -6.70
CA ARG A 74 -16.03 27.65 -6.46
C ARG A 74 -17.44 27.75 -7.07
N GLY A 75 -17.77 26.93 -8.07
CA GLY A 75 -19.08 27.00 -8.76
C GLY A 75 -20.25 26.40 -7.97
N ALA A 76 -21.31 27.18 -7.71
CA ALA A 76 -22.53 26.66 -7.07
C ALA A 76 -23.28 25.63 -7.95
N LYS A 77 -23.13 25.72 -9.28
CA LYS A 77 -23.77 24.83 -10.25
C LYS A 77 -23.36 23.37 -10.09
N ILE A 78 -22.08 23.10 -9.77
CA ILE A 78 -21.57 21.72 -9.64
C ILE A 78 -22.21 20.99 -8.46
N HIS A 79 -22.35 21.69 -7.32
CA HIS A 79 -23.07 21.15 -6.17
C HIS A 79 -24.54 20.84 -6.51
N LEU A 80 -25.24 21.76 -7.18
CA LEU A 80 -26.63 21.56 -7.59
C LEU A 80 -26.76 20.36 -8.54
N VAL A 81 -25.94 20.27 -9.58
CA VAL A 81 -25.95 19.15 -10.54
C VAL A 81 -25.69 17.82 -9.82
N PHE A 82 -24.67 17.77 -8.96
CA PHE A 82 -24.39 16.56 -8.17
C PHE A 82 -25.58 16.18 -7.28
N SER A 83 -26.18 17.14 -6.58
CA SER A 83 -27.35 16.90 -5.74
C SER A 83 -28.54 16.39 -6.56
N LEU A 84 -28.82 16.98 -7.72
CA LEU A 84 -29.88 16.51 -8.61
C LEU A 84 -29.63 15.07 -9.07
N LEU A 85 -28.41 14.75 -9.51
CA LEU A 85 -28.03 13.40 -9.96
C LEU A 85 -28.01 12.37 -8.83
N LEU A 86 -27.67 12.79 -7.60
CA LEU A 86 -27.66 11.93 -6.43
C LEU A 86 -29.09 11.61 -5.97
N TYR A 87 -29.94 12.63 -5.84
CA TYR A 87 -31.33 12.46 -5.36
C TYR A 87 -32.27 11.89 -6.43
N SER A 88 -31.98 12.08 -7.71
CA SER A 88 -32.71 11.39 -8.79
C SER A 88 -32.35 9.90 -8.91
N GLY A 89 -31.35 9.43 -8.15
CA GLY A 89 -30.90 8.04 -8.18
C GLY A 89 -29.95 7.69 -9.34
N ILE A 90 -29.65 8.63 -10.25
CA ILE A 90 -28.77 8.38 -11.40
C ILE A 90 -27.35 8.00 -10.96
N ILE A 91 -26.74 8.77 -10.05
CA ILE A 91 -25.39 8.47 -9.55
C ILE A 91 -25.35 7.14 -8.78
N PRO A 92 -26.24 6.87 -7.80
CA PRO A 92 -26.28 5.58 -7.12
C PRO A 92 -26.47 4.39 -8.07
N LEU A 93 -27.38 4.51 -9.05
CA LEU A 93 -27.60 3.47 -10.05
C LEU A 93 -26.36 3.25 -10.90
N TRP A 94 -25.72 4.32 -11.39
CA TRP A 94 -24.45 4.23 -12.12
C TRP A 94 -23.37 3.52 -11.30
N TRP A 95 -23.18 3.93 -10.05
CA TRP A 95 -22.21 3.30 -9.15
C TRP A 95 -22.50 1.82 -8.96
N LEU A 96 -23.75 1.42 -8.77
CA LEU A 96 -24.13 0.02 -8.62
C LEU A 96 -23.85 -0.78 -9.91
N LEU A 97 -24.28 -0.28 -11.07
CA LEU A 97 -24.10 -0.96 -12.36
C LEU A 97 -22.62 -1.14 -12.69
N ILE A 98 -21.83 -0.06 -12.61
CA ILE A 98 -20.39 -0.11 -12.86
C ILE A 98 -19.69 -0.99 -11.83
N HIS A 99 -20.14 -1.01 -10.58
CA HIS A 99 -19.59 -1.90 -9.57
C HIS A 99 -19.76 -3.37 -9.95
N ILE A 100 -20.96 -3.77 -10.38
CA ILE A 100 -21.25 -5.14 -10.82
C ILE A 100 -20.42 -5.48 -12.06
N ILE A 101 -20.48 -4.65 -13.11
CA ILE A 101 -19.79 -4.86 -14.38
C ILE A 101 -18.27 -5.00 -14.17
N LEU A 102 -17.67 -4.18 -13.31
CA LEU A 102 -16.23 -4.16 -13.09
C LEU A 102 -15.74 -5.11 -11.99
N THR A 103 -16.63 -5.89 -11.37
CA THR A 103 -16.26 -6.84 -10.29
C THR A 103 -15.15 -7.82 -10.72
N PRO A 104 -15.16 -8.45 -11.91
CA PRO A 104 -14.09 -9.35 -12.34
C PRO A 104 -12.73 -8.66 -12.41
N LEU A 105 -12.69 -7.43 -12.94
CA LEU A 105 -11.46 -6.64 -13.03
C LEU A 105 -10.96 -6.21 -11.65
N ARG A 106 -11.86 -5.92 -10.71
CA ARG A 106 -11.51 -5.61 -9.32
C ARG A 106 -10.91 -6.80 -8.61
N PHE A 107 -11.47 -7.99 -8.80
CA PHE A 107 -10.92 -9.23 -8.27
C PHE A 107 -9.50 -9.48 -8.79
N ILE A 108 -9.29 -9.39 -10.12
CA ILE A 108 -7.95 -9.56 -10.72
C ILE A 108 -6.95 -8.54 -10.17
N ASN A 109 -7.36 -7.27 -10.06
CA ASN A 109 -6.52 -6.21 -9.53
C ASN A 109 -6.17 -6.42 -8.05
N ALA A 110 -7.16 -6.83 -7.24
CA ALA A 110 -6.97 -7.15 -5.83
C ALA A 110 -6.06 -8.38 -5.66
N LEU A 111 -6.28 -9.45 -6.42
CA LEU A 111 -5.44 -10.65 -6.38
C LEU A 111 -3.97 -10.31 -6.61
N TYR A 112 -3.67 -9.45 -7.59
CA TYR A 112 -2.29 -9.05 -7.84
C TYR A 112 -1.71 -8.17 -6.72
N PHE A 113 -2.37 -7.07 -6.34
CA PHE A 113 -1.78 -6.15 -5.37
C PHE A 113 -1.84 -6.67 -3.92
N ASP A 114 -2.98 -7.27 -3.53
CA ASP A 114 -3.23 -7.69 -2.15
C ASP A 114 -2.61 -9.03 -1.80
N LEU A 115 -2.48 -9.93 -2.77
CA LEU A 115 -1.89 -11.26 -2.57
C LEU A 115 -0.51 -11.34 -3.21
N VAL A 116 -0.38 -11.28 -4.54
CA VAL A 116 0.88 -11.57 -5.24
C VAL A 116 2.00 -10.58 -4.85
N LEU A 117 1.77 -9.28 -5.02
CA LEU A 117 2.78 -8.25 -4.73
C LEU A 117 3.00 -8.11 -3.22
N TYR A 118 1.94 -8.01 -2.43
CA TYR A 118 2.07 -7.88 -0.97
C TYR A 118 2.82 -9.06 -0.35
N TRP A 119 2.39 -10.30 -0.65
CA TRP A 119 3.01 -11.49 -0.08
C TRP A 119 4.45 -11.65 -0.55
N SER A 120 4.75 -11.42 -1.83
CA SER A 120 6.14 -11.50 -2.32
C SER A 120 7.07 -10.51 -1.61
N VAL A 121 6.60 -9.29 -1.31
CA VAL A 121 7.35 -8.30 -0.53
C VAL A 121 7.58 -8.77 0.91
N VAL A 122 6.53 -9.25 1.59
CA VAL A 122 6.65 -9.77 2.97
C VAL A 122 7.55 -11.01 3.03
N PHE A 123 7.45 -11.90 2.06
CA PHE A 123 8.29 -13.09 1.93
C PHE A 123 9.75 -12.71 1.78
N CYS A 124 10.06 -11.84 0.82
CA CYS A 124 11.42 -11.36 0.62
C CYS A 124 11.98 -10.70 1.89
N ASP A 125 11.20 -9.84 2.56
CA ASP A 125 11.63 -9.18 3.79
C ASP A 125 11.84 -10.17 4.94
N SER A 126 11.03 -11.22 5.04
CA SER A 126 11.13 -12.27 6.06
C SER A 126 12.37 -13.16 5.86
N ILE A 127 12.65 -13.59 4.63
CA ILE A 127 13.87 -14.36 4.33
C ILE A 127 15.11 -13.50 4.53
N MET A 128 15.06 -12.23 4.11
CA MET A 128 16.14 -11.28 4.36
C MET A 128 16.38 -11.03 5.86
N GLU A 129 15.35 -11.11 6.70
CA GLU A 129 15.49 -11.03 8.16
C GLU A 129 16.15 -12.28 8.76
N LEU A 130 15.91 -13.46 8.19
CA LEU A 130 16.61 -14.68 8.61
C LEU A 130 18.10 -14.60 8.28
N ILE A 131 18.42 -14.19 7.04
CA ILE A 131 19.78 -14.18 6.50
C ILE A 131 20.59 -13.02 7.07
N HIS A 132 20.06 -11.80 6.99
CA HIS A 132 20.73 -10.56 7.35
C HIS A 132 19.81 -9.73 8.25
N PRO A 133 19.66 -10.09 9.55
CA PRO A 133 18.79 -9.39 10.50
C PRO A 133 19.29 -8.01 10.92
N LYS A 134 18.39 -7.14 11.37
CA LYS A 134 18.80 -5.86 11.99
C LYS A 134 19.20 -6.09 13.44
N ILE A 135 20.48 -6.38 13.67
CA ILE A 135 21.02 -6.48 15.03
C ILE A 135 21.36 -5.06 15.52
N ARG A 136 20.97 -4.70 16.76
CA ARG A 136 21.26 -3.38 17.34
C ARG A 136 22.75 -3.27 17.65
N TYR A 137 23.54 -2.79 16.69
CA TYR A 137 24.96 -2.50 16.89
C TYR A 137 25.14 -1.22 17.67
N HIS A 138 25.11 -1.31 19.00
CA HIS A 138 25.54 -0.16 19.81
C HIS A 138 26.69 -0.43 20.76
N LYS A 139 27.16 -1.67 20.98
CA LYS A 139 28.22 -1.87 21.99
C LYS A 139 29.31 -2.92 21.73
N SER A 140 29.31 -3.72 20.66
CA SER A 140 30.26 -4.83 20.62
C SER A 140 30.49 -5.46 19.24
N GLY A 141 31.74 -5.85 18.96
CA GLY A 141 32.26 -6.29 17.65
C GLY A 141 31.67 -7.59 17.07
N ALA A 142 32.32 -8.11 16.01
CA ALA A 142 31.81 -9.20 15.16
C ALA A 142 31.41 -10.49 15.91
N SER A 143 32.04 -10.80 17.04
CA SER A 143 31.71 -11.97 17.87
C SER A 143 30.29 -11.91 18.46
N TYR A 144 29.84 -10.72 18.87
CA TYR A 144 28.51 -10.52 19.41
C TYR A 144 27.43 -10.59 18.33
N TYR A 145 27.76 -10.19 17.10
CA TYR A 145 26.88 -10.38 15.96
C TYR A 145 26.61 -11.86 15.70
N LEU A 146 27.66 -12.69 15.61
CA LEU A 146 27.50 -14.12 15.36
C LEU A 146 26.73 -14.80 16.50
N ARG A 147 27.04 -14.46 17.76
CA ARG A 147 26.31 -14.96 18.93
C ARG A 147 24.82 -14.62 18.84
N ASP A 148 24.48 -13.35 18.67
CA ASP A 148 23.07 -12.92 18.60
C ASP A 148 22.39 -13.47 17.34
N TRP A 149 23.13 -13.65 16.24
CA TRP A 149 22.62 -14.33 15.06
C TRP A 149 22.20 -15.76 15.41
N PHE A 150 23.07 -16.60 15.98
CA PHE A 150 22.73 -17.98 16.32
C PHE A 150 21.65 -18.08 17.41
N VAL A 151 21.76 -17.30 18.49
CA VAL A 151 20.82 -17.33 19.62
C VAL A 151 19.40 -17.00 19.17
N TYR A 152 19.23 -15.98 18.33
CA TYR A 152 17.91 -15.58 17.84
C TYR A 152 17.49 -16.27 16.54
N PHE A 153 18.32 -17.14 15.94
CA PHE A 153 17.99 -17.82 14.69
C PHE A 153 16.71 -18.67 14.77
N PRO A 154 16.49 -19.52 15.79
CA PRO A 154 15.26 -20.31 15.89
C PRO A 154 14.01 -19.43 15.95
N ARG A 155 14.08 -18.32 16.69
CA ARG A 155 12.98 -17.34 16.75
C ARG A 155 12.73 -16.67 15.40
N ARG A 156 13.78 -16.29 14.67
CA ARG A 156 13.64 -15.69 13.33
C ARG A 156 13.07 -16.68 12.32
N LEU A 157 13.49 -17.95 12.39
CA LEU A 157 12.96 -19.02 11.55
C LEU A 157 11.47 -19.25 11.80
N TRP A 158 11.05 -19.37 13.07
CA TRP A 158 9.63 -19.47 13.44
C TRP A 158 8.83 -18.26 12.95
N ASN A 159 9.37 -17.05 13.12
CA ASN A 159 8.73 -15.82 12.67
C ASN A 159 8.49 -15.79 11.14
N ILE A 160 9.31 -16.47 10.32
CA ILE A 160 9.05 -16.55 8.88
C ILE A 160 7.71 -17.24 8.63
N PHE A 161 7.49 -18.42 9.23
CA PHE A 161 6.25 -19.17 9.03
C PHE A 161 5.04 -18.39 9.54
N GLN A 162 5.13 -17.86 10.76
CA GLN A 162 4.06 -17.06 11.35
C GLN A 162 3.72 -15.84 10.49
N ARG A 163 4.72 -15.05 10.08
CA ARG A 163 4.49 -13.82 9.32
C ARG A 163 4.00 -14.08 7.90
N ASN A 164 4.56 -15.06 7.20
CA ASN A 164 4.14 -15.38 5.85
C ASN A 164 2.76 -16.02 5.81
N GLY A 165 2.44 -16.89 6.77
CA GLY A 165 1.09 -17.44 6.92
C GLY A 165 0.06 -16.35 7.22
N ALA A 166 0.37 -15.44 8.14
CA ALA A 166 -0.50 -14.32 8.47
C ALA A 166 -0.64 -13.31 7.30
N ALA A 167 0.44 -13.01 6.57
CA ALA A 167 0.39 -12.14 5.39
C ALA A 167 -0.40 -12.76 4.23
N LEU A 168 -0.30 -14.08 4.04
CA LEU A 168 -1.09 -14.81 3.06
C LEU A 168 -2.58 -14.77 3.40
N LEU A 169 -2.93 -15.06 4.66
CA LEU A 169 -4.31 -14.97 5.15
C LEU A 169 -4.85 -13.55 5.02
N GLU A 170 -4.09 -12.54 5.44
CA GLU A 170 -4.46 -11.13 5.28
C GLU A 170 -4.66 -10.78 3.81
N GLY A 171 -3.77 -11.21 2.93
CA GLY A 171 -3.90 -11.01 1.48
C GLY A 171 -5.20 -11.61 0.95
N ILE A 172 -5.52 -12.85 1.30
CA ILE A 172 -6.79 -13.50 0.93
C ILE A 172 -7.97 -12.67 1.44
N LEU A 173 -8.00 -12.36 2.75
CA LEU A 173 -9.11 -11.62 3.35
C LEU A 173 -9.33 -10.26 2.67
N MET A 174 -8.24 -9.55 2.36
CA MET A 174 -8.28 -8.24 1.71
C MET A 174 -8.61 -8.33 0.22
N VAL A 175 -8.28 -9.42 -0.49
CA VAL A 175 -8.81 -9.67 -1.84
C VAL A 175 -10.34 -9.69 -1.81
N GLY A 176 -10.95 -10.35 -0.82
CA GLY A 176 -12.40 -10.34 -0.63
C GLY A 176 -12.94 -8.92 -0.40
N VAL A 177 -12.34 -8.18 0.54
CA VAL A 177 -12.71 -6.79 0.85
C VAL A 177 -12.60 -5.89 -0.37
N ASP A 178 -11.49 -5.92 -1.11
CA ASP A 178 -11.23 -5.05 -2.25
C ASP A 178 -12.02 -5.44 -3.51
N THR A 179 -12.48 -6.69 -3.58
CA THR A 179 -13.45 -7.13 -4.59
C THR A 179 -14.85 -6.59 -4.29
N VAL A 180 -15.24 -6.48 -3.01
CA VAL A 180 -16.58 -6.01 -2.61
C VAL A 180 -16.63 -4.50 -2.42
N PHE A 181 -15.58 -3.84 -1.96
CA PHE A 181 -15.54 -2.39 -1.80
C PHE A 181 -14.66 -1.71 -2.86
N PRO A 182 -15.03 -0.53 -3.40
CA PRO A 182 -14.19 0.18 -4.36
C PRO A 182 -12.84 0.58 -3.73
N THR A 183 -11.80 -0.18 -4.06
CA THR A 183 -10.43 0.04 -3.62
C THR A 183 -9.52 0.30 -4.82
N LEU A 184 -8.66 1.30 -4.69
CA LEU A 184 -7.65 1.66 -5.69
C LEU A 184 -6.25 1.47 -5.12
N THR A 185 -5.31 1.11 -5.98
CA THR A 185 -3.88 1.21 -5.66
C THR A 185 -3.44 2.65 -5.86
N MET A 186 -2.94 3.27 -4.80
CA MET A 186 -2.52 4.67 -4.78
C MET A 186 -1.14 4.83 -4.14
N PHE A 187 -0.59 6.04 -4.23
CA PHE A 187 0.72 6.39 -3.72
C PHE A 187 0.63 7.41 -2.59
N HIS A 188 1.45 7.24 -1.55
CA HIS A 188 1.63 8.20 -0.48
C HIS A 188 3.10 8.63 -0.43
N GLY A 189 3.36 9.92 -0.68
CA GLY A 189 4.70 10.50 -0.65
C GLY A 189 5.11 10.88 0.75
N THR A 190 6.31 10.49 1.18
CA THR A 190 6.78 10.75 2.55
C THR A 190 8.32 10.63 2.68
N SER A 191 8.84 10.66 3.92
CA SER A 191 10.26 10.41 4.22
C SER A 191 10.51 9.00 4.76
N PHE A 192 11.62 8.38 4.35
CA PHE A 192 11.99 7.01 4.70
C PHE A 192 12.30 6.86 6.20
N LYS A 193 13.10 7.79 6.76
CA LYS A 193 13.67 7.68 8.11
C LYS A 193 12.66 7.87 9.25
N GLY A 194 11.50 8.48 9.02
CA GLY A 194 10.51 8.75 10.06
C GLY A 194 9.14 8.14 9.78
N ILE A 195 8.49 8.65 8.74
CA ILE A 195 7.06 8.42 8.53
C ILE A 195 6.81 7.11 7.77
N ALA A 196 7.57 6.83 6.70
CA ALA A 196 7.41 5.58 5.95
C ALA A 196 7.60 4.37 6.84
N THR A 197 8.57 4.42 7.74
CA THR A 197 8.88 3.32 8.66
C THR A 197 7.78 3.14 9.71
N ASN A 198 7.21 4.22 10.27
CA ASN A 198 6.06 4.11 11.18
C ASN A 198 4.81 3.54 10.46
N ILE A 199 4.49 4.03 9.27
CA ILE A 199 3.36 3.51 8.47
C ILE A 199 3.60 2.05 8.12
N ALA A 200 4.78 1.74 7.57
CA ALA A 200 5.11 0.42 7.11
C ALA A 200 5.23 -0.60 8.25
N GLN A 201 5.89 -0.28 9.37
CA GLN A 201 6.13 -1.26 10.46
C GLN A 201 5.00 -1.30 11.49
N LYS A 202 4.32 -0.18 11.76
CA LYS A 202 3.27 -0.11 12.79
C LYS A 202 1.86 -0.08 12.21
N GLY A 203 1.71 0.09 10.90
CA GLY A 203 0.40 0.20 10.24
C GLY A 203 -0.34 1.47 10.64
N GLN A 204 0.39 2.49 11.11
CA GLN A 204 -0.15 3.73 11.65
C GLN A 204 0.08 4.86 10.65
N TRP A 205 -1.01 5.41 10.14
CA TRP A 205 -1.02 6.52 9.19
C TRP A 205 -1.07 7.85 9.93
N TYR A 206 -0.18 8.76 9.56
CA TYR A 206 -0.23 10.13 10.07
C TYR A 206 -1.40 10.87 9.44
N VAL A 207 -2.23 11.50 10.26
CA VAL A 207 -3.35 12.33 9.81
C VAL A 207 -2.85 13.77 9.64
N GLY A 208 -2.77 14.21 8.39
CA GLY A 208 -2.44 15.60 8.08
C GLY A 208 -3.61 16.53 8.39
N SER A 209 -3.32 17.78 8.75
CA SER A 209 -4.32 18.84 8.93
C SER A 209 -4.81 19.47 7.61
N GLY A 210 -4.43 18.88 6.46
CA GLY A 210 -4.52 19.48 5.13
C GLY A 210 -5.81 20.25 4.85
N ASP A 211 -5.65 21.46 4.35
CA ASP A 211 -6.67 22.49 4.18
C ASP A 211 -7.50 22.34 2.88
N TYR A 212 -7.02 21.57 1.90
CA TYR A 212 -7.68 21.44 0.59
C TYR A 212 -8.80 20.40 0.54
N ALA A 213 -8.62 19.25 1.18
CA ALA A 213 -9.54 18.12 1.08
C ALA A 213 -9.95 17.56 2.45
N GLY A 214 -9.64 18.27 3.53
CA GLY A 214 -9.95 17.88 4.90
C GLY A 214 -8.76 17.29 5.67
N SER A 215 -8.83 17.27 6.99
CA SER A 215 -7.91 16.51 7.84
C SER A 215 -8.06 15.01 7.63
N GLY A 216 -6.97 14.35 7.25
CA GLY A 216 -7.00 12.95 6.84
C GLY A 216 -5.67 12.42 6.32
N ILE A 217 -5.74 11.24 5.71
CA ILE A 217 -4.59 10.56 5.12
C ILE A 217 -4.66 10.79 3.60
N TYR A 218 -3.62 11.43 3.06
CA TYR A 218 -3.60 11.88 1.67
C TYR A 218 -2.91 10.87 0.74
N PHE A 219 -3.51 10.63 -0.42
CA PHE A 219 -3.00 9.72 -1.45
C PHE A 219 -3.08 10.37 -2.83
N GLY A 220 -2.04 10.17 -3.63
CA GLY A 220 -2.04 10.47 -5.06
C GLY A 220 -2.40 9.24 -5.86
N PHE A 221 -3.31 9.39 -6.83
CA PHE A 221 -3.58 8.30 -7.78
C PHE A 221 -2.35 8.02 -8.66
N TYR A 222 -1.70 9.09 -9.12
CA TYR A 222 -0.49 9.00 -9.94
C TYR A 222 0.76 9.04 -9.08
N ARG A 223 1.78 8.31 -9.51
CA ARG A 223 3.11 8.32 -8.86
C ARG A 223 3.72 9.73 -8.77
N LYS A 224 3.63 10.52 -9.86
CA LYS A 224 4.15 11.89 -9.93
C LYS A 224 3.62 12.79 -8.80
N THR A 225 2.36 12.56 -8.39
CA THR A 225 1.71 13.28 -7.31
C THR A 225 2.39 12.98 -5.97
N ALA A 226 2.65 11.71 -5.66
CA ALA A 226 3.36 11.35 -4.44
C ALA A 226 4.83 11.78 -4.46
N GLU A 227 5.49 11.75 -5.62
CA GLU A 227 6.87 12.23 -5.78
C GLU A 227 7.00 13.72 -5.45
N HIS A 228 5.98 14.54 -5.76
CA HIS A 228 5.94 15.94 -5.37
C HIS A 228 6.07 16.15 -3.85
N TYR A 229 5.52 15.23 -3.05
CA TYR A 229 5.55 15.29 -1.58
C TYR A 229 6.73 14.55 -0.97
N ALA A 230 7.36 13.63 -1.71
CA ALA A 230 8.56 12.90 -1.29
C ALA A 230 9.82 13.70 -1.64
N LYS A 231 10.09 14.81 -0.93
CA LYS A 231 11.27 15.67 -1.15
C LYS A 231 12.48 15.25 -0.29
N GLY A 232 13.68 15.51 -0.81
CA GLY A 232 14.96 15.33 -0.11
C GLY A 232 15.61 13.95 -0.29
N GLU A 233 16.81 13.76 0.27
CA GLU A 233 17.61 12.53 0.12
C GLU A 233 16.96 11.28 0.75
N ASP A 234 16.02 11.49 1.66
CA ASP A 234 15.26 10.45 2.34
C ASP A 234 13.90 10.20 1.68
N HIS A 235 13.75 10.48 0.39
CA HIS A 235 12.49 10.27 -0.33
C HIS A 235 11.99 8.82 -0.21
N ALA A 236 10.72 8.66 0.12
CA ALA A 236 10.04 7.39 0.13
C ALA A 236 8.63 7.55 -0.43
N MET A 237 8.17 6.52 -1.15
CA MET A 237 6.76 6.43 -1.52
C MET A 237 6.20 5.12 -1.00
N ILE A 238 5.00 5.17 -0.45
CA ILE A 238 4.27 3.98 -0.06
C ILE A 238 3.25 3.69 -1.14
N VAL A 239 3.29 2.49 -1.70
CA VAL A 239 2.22 1.96 -2.54
C VAL A 239 1.19 1.35 -1.60
N ALA A 240 -0.05 1.78 -1.71
CA ALA A 240 -1.10 1.40 -0.78
C ALA A 240 -2.37 0.98 -1.50
N ARG A 241 -3.12 0.08 -0.87
CA ARG A 241 -4.50 -0.24 -1.24
C ARG A 241 -5.42 0.62 -0.41
N VAL A 242 -6.22 1.44 -1.10
CA VAL A 242 -6.99 2.54 -0.51
C VAL A 242 -8.45 2.43 -0.89
N ASN A 243 -9.28 2.05 0.08
CA ASN A 243 -10.73 2.03 -0.01
C ASN A 243 -11.26 3.45 0.18
N VAL A 244 -11.60 4.09 -0.93
CA VAL A 244 -12.12 5.46 -0.96
C VAL A 244 -13.63 5.53 -0.81
N PHE A 245 -14.35 4.40 -0.79
CA PHE A 245 -15.80 4.41 -0.83
C PHE A 245 -16.46 4.57 0.55
N PRO A 246 -17.50 5.41 0.68
CA PRO A 246 -18.03 6.33 -0.32
C PRO A 246 -17.19 7.61 -0.41
N CYS A 247 -16.89 8.01 -1.65
CA CYS A 247 -16.04 9.15 -1.98
C CYS A 247 -16.88 10.30 -2.52
N ARG A 248 -16.58 11.52 -2.09
CA ARG A 248 -17.20 12.74 -2.62
C ARG A 248 -16.16 13.65 -3.23
N ASN A 249 -16.43 14.20 -4.40
CA ASN A 249 -15.56 15.23 -4.96
C ASN A 249 -15.73 16.56 -4.21
N SER A 250 -14.62 17.21 -3.87
CA SER A 250 -14.58 18.50 -3.17
C SER A 250 -15.40 19.59 -3.85
N ALA A 251 -15.49 19.58 -5.19
CA ALA A 251 -16.27 20.55 -5.94
C ALA A 251 -17.79 20.37 -5.80
N THR A 252 -18.25 19.19 -5.37
CA THR A 252 -19.67 18.90 -5.16
C THR A 252 -20.14 19.13 -3.73
N LEU A 253 -19.24 19.57 -2.83
CA LEU A 253 -19.57 19.86 -1.43
C LEU A 253 -20.58 21.02 -1.30
N PRO A 254 -21.36 21.09 -0.20
CA PRO A 254 -22.21 22.24 0.09
C PRO A 254 -21.40 23.53 0.18
N GLY A 255 -22.03 24.67 -0.13
CA GLY A 255 -21.36 25.97 -0.16
C GLY A 255 -20.61 26.32 1.13
N ARG A 256 -21.17 25.94 2.31
CA ARG A 256 -20.51 26.11 3.61
C ARG A 256 -19.14 25.43 3.67
N LEU A 257 -19.03 24.18 3.22
CA LEU A 257 -17.77 23.43 3.26
C LEU A 257 -16.83 23.82 2.13
N ARG A 258 -17.34 24.19 0.94
CA ARG A 258 -16.49 24.65 -0.17
C ARG A 258 -15.72 25.93 0.16
N ARG A 259 -16.26 26.79 1.02
CA ARG A 259 -15.56 28.01 1.51
C ARG A 259 -14.38 27.69 2.43
N LEU A 260 -14.34 26.50 3.02
CA LEU A 260 -13.26 26.05 3.90
C LEU A 260 -12.08 25.45 3.12
N ILE A 261 -12.25 25.16 1.82
CA ILE A 261 -11.17 24.61 0.97
C ILE A 261 -10.03 25.62 0.86
N GLY A 262 -8.83 25.18 1.23
CA GLY A 262 -7.61 25.99 1.30
C GLY A 262 -7.49 26.84 2.58
N ASN A 263 -8.40 26.67 3.54
CA ASN A 263 -8.42 27.46 4.79
C ASN A 263 -8.54 26.59 6.05
N ASP A 264 -9.46 25.61 6.08
CA ASP A 264 -9.79 24.84 7.28
C ASP A 264 -10.15 23.37 6.95
N GLY A 265 -9.13 22.51 6.98
CA GLY A 265 -9.29 21.08 6.75
C GLY A 265 -10.08 20.35 7.84
N CYS A 266 -9.97 20.80 9.09
CA CYS A 266 -10.68 20.18 10.20
C CYS A 266 -12.19 20.45 10.08
N GLY A 267 -12.57 21.69 9.77
CA GLY A 267 -13.96 22.07 9.52
C GLY A 267 -14.58 21.34 8.33
N ILE A 268 -13.82 21.07 7.26
CA ILE A 268 -14.28 20.20 6.16
C ILE A 268 -14.60 18.79 6.67
N SER A 269 -13.71 18.22 7.48
CA SER A 269 -13.79 16.82 7.92
C SER A 269 -14.90 16.58 8.92
N SER A 270 -15.02 17.45 9.93
CA SER A 270 -16.06 17.36 10.95
C SER A 270 -17.42 17.80 10.38
N GLY A 271 -17.43 18.65 9.35
CA GLY A 271 -18.64 19.03 8.60
C GLY A 271 -19.07 18.02 7.54
N LEU A 272 -18.23 17.04 7.20
CA LEU A 272 -18.55 16.03 6.20
C LEU A 272 -19.55 15.02 6.76
N GLY A 273 -20.83 15.23 6.42
CA GLY A 273 -21.91 14.34 6.86
C GLY A 273 -21.80 12.90 6.33
N PHE A 274 -22.61 12.01 6.92
CA PHE A 274 -22.81 10.65 6.42
C PHE A 274 -23.25 10.65 4.94
N PRO A 275 -22.81 9.70 4.09
CA PRO A 275 -21.98 8.53 4.39
C PRO A 275 -20.49 8.69 4.12
N TRP A 276 -20.05 9.86 3.64
CA TRP A 276 -18.75 10.08 3.00
C TRP A 276 -17.55 9.77 3.91
N LYS A 277 -16.58 9.01 3.38
CA LYS A 277 -15.34 8.62 4.09
C LYS A 277 -14.07 9.07 3.38
N ALA A 278 -14.18 9.50 2.14
CA ALA A 278 -13.08 10.11 1.41
C ALA A 278 -13.53 11.34 0.63
N ILE A 279 -12.60 12.25 0.41
CA ILE A 279 -12.76 13.39 -0.50
C ILE A 279 -11.78 13.24 -1.66
N GLU A 280 -12.30 13.36 -2.88
CA GLU A 280 -11.53 13.52 -4.12
C GLU A 280 -11.34 15.02 -4.40
N HIS A 281 -10.11 15.46 -4.61
CA HIS A 281 -9.80 16.87 -4.82
C HIS A 281 -8.93 17.06 -6.05
N TRP A 282 -9.34 17.95 -6.95
CA TRP A 282 -8.50 18.42 -8.04
C TRP A 282 -7.58 19.51 -7.52
N ARG A 283 -6.28 19.25 -7.54
CA ARG A 283 -5.27 20.26 -7.21
C ARG A 283 -4.92 21.03 -8.48
N ASP A 284 -5.18 22.34 -8.45
CA ASP A 284 -4.97 23.27 -9.55
C ASP A 284 -3.98 24.37 -9.13
N HIS A 285 -2.69 24.06 -9.22
CA HIS A 285 -1.59 25.02 -9.07
C HIS A 285 -0.72 24.98 -10.32
N SER A 286 0.04 26.03 -10.59
CA SER A 286 0.91 26.15 -11.79
C SER A 286 1.90 25.00 -11.98
N TYR A 287 2.21 24.25 -10.91
CA TYR A 287 3.10 23.10 -10.90
C TYR A 287 2.41 21.78 -10.51
N ALA A 288 1.09 21.79 -10.29
CA ALA A 288 0.31 20.62 -9.86
C ALA A 288 -1.08 20.61 -10.51
N GLN A 289 -1.31 19.63 -11.39
CA GLN A 289 -2.58 19.37 -12.09
C GLN A 289 -2.89 17.87 -11.98
N TRP A 290 -3.51 17.47 -10.87
CA TRP A 290 -3.84 16.07 -10.60
C TRP A 290 -4.93 15.94 -9.52
N PHE A 291 -5.53 14.74 -9.45
CA PHE A 291 -6.42 14.35 -8.36
C PHE A 291 -5.66 13.80 -7.16
N GLU A 292 -6.05 14.27 -5.98
CA GLU A 292 -5.65 13.76 -4.67
C GLU A 292 -6.87 13.21 -3.94
N TYR A 293 -6.63 12.23 -3.06
CA TYR A 293 -7.64 11.62 -2.23
C TYR A 293 -7.28 11.82 -0.77
N CYS A 294 -8.22 12.34 0.00
CA CYS A 294 -8.12 12.41 1.45
C CYS A 294 -9.05 11.38 2.07
N LEU A 295 -8.49 10.38 2.75
CA LEU A 295 -9.26 9.53 3.67
C LEU A 295 -9.49 10.32 4.95
N ILE A 296 -10.75 10.71 5.16
CA ILE A 296 -11.13 11.67 6.19
C ILE A 296 -11.02 11.05 7.58
N GLN A 297 -10.39 11.78 8.50
CA GLN A 297 -10.22 11.40 9.89
C GLN A 297 -10.59 12.60 10.77
N PRO A 298 -11.89 12.80 11.04
CA PRO A 298 -12.38 13.93 11.82
C PRO A 298 -11.74 13.93 13.21
N ASP A 299 -11.36 15.11 13.69
CA ASP A 299 -10.82 15.33 15.05
C ASP A 299 -9.56 14.48 15.37
N LYS A 300 -8.81 14.10 14.34
CA LYS A 300 -7.59 13.29 14.45
C LYS A 300 -6.35 13.96 13.86
N ALA A 301 -6.44 15.23 13.49
CA ALA A 301 -5.31 15.96 12.90
C ALA A 301 -4.08 15.92 13.82
N GLY A 302 -2.91 15.56 13.27
CA GLY A 302 -1.67 15.41 14.02
C GLY A 302 -1.50 14.06 14.72
N GLU A 303 -2.51 13.20 14.71
CA GLU A 303 -2.43 11.86 15.31
C GLU A 303 -1.97 10.79 14.31
N TYR A 304 -1.47 9.69 14.85
CA TYR A 304 -1.23 8.45 14.12
C TYR A 304 -2.41 7.50 14.32
N VAL A 305 -3.10 7.16 13.22
CA VAL A 305 -4.30 6.30 13.26
C VAL A 305 -4.08 4.99 12.51
N ARG A 306 -4.70 3.93 13.00
CA ARG A 306 -4.84 2.68 12.24
C ARG A 306 -6.18 2.68 11.51
N THR A 307 -6.19 2.21 10.27
CA THR A 307 -7.41 2.11 9.47
C THR A 307 -7.34 0.91 8.55
N TRP A 308 -8.43 0.17 8.44
CA TRP A 308 -8.58 -0.91 7.47
C TRP A 308 -8.72 -0.41 6.03
N ARG A 309 -9.04 0.89 5.85
CA ARG A 309 -9.27 1.49 4.53
C ARG A 309 -7.98 1.80 3.77
N ALA A 310 -6.83 1.84 4.44
CA ALA A 310 -5.55 2.07 3.80
C ALA A 310 -4.52 1.07 4.30
N ARG A 311 -3.93 0.34 3.37
CA ARG A 311 -2.97 -0.72 3.70
C ARG A 311 -1.70 -0.57 2.86
N PRO A 312 -0.52 -0.50 3.48
CA PRO A 312 0.73 -0.45 2.73
C PRO A 312 1.01 -1.81 2.07
N ILE A 313 1.27 -1.81 0.77
CA ILE A 313 1.68 -2.99 0.01
C ILE A 313 3.20 -3.08 -0.08
N CYS A 314 3.85 -1.95 -0.36
CA CYS A 314 5.30 -1.87 -0.36
C CYS A 314 5.76 -0.41 -0.20
N VAL A 315 7.03 -0.26 0.16
CA VAL A 315 7.71 1.04 0.22
C VAL A 315 8.72 1.09 -0.91
N LEU A 316 8.64 2.13 -1.74
CA LEU A 316 9.54 2.37 -2.85
C LEU A 316 10.67 3.30 -2.42
N LYS A 317 11.89 2.95 -2.83
CA LYS A 317 13.04 3.84 -2.86
C LYS A 317 13.69 3.73 -4.24
N TYR A 318 13.92 4.86 -4.91
CA TYR A 318 14.40 4.90 -6.30
C TYR A 318 13.59 4.01 -7.26
N SER A 319 12.25 4.12 -7.25
CA SER A 319 11.31 3.38 -8.12
C SER A 319 11.08 1.89 -7.83
N PHE A 320 11.86 1.26 -6.94
CA PHE A 320 11.72 -0.17 -6.64
C PHE A 320 11.35 -0.44 -5.19
N PRO A 321 10.63 -1.55 -4.90
CA PRO A 321 10.35 -1.95 -3.54
C PRO A 321 11.65 -2.15 -2.75
N LYS A 322 11.74 -1.48 -1.60
CA LYS A 322 12.86 -1.58 -0.69
C LYS A 322 12.45 -2.37 0.54
N ARG A 323 13.39 -3.18 1.04
CA ARG A 323 13.22 -3.91 2.30
C ARG A 323 12.90 -2.95 3.44
N ILE A 324 11.90 -3.31 4.23
CA ILE A 324 11.61 -2.70 5.52
C ILE A 324 12.13 -3.63 6.62
N TRP A 325 13.07 -3.13 7.42
CA TRP A 325 13.60 -3.88 8.56
C TRP A 325 12.48 -4.23 9.55
N GLY A 326 12.39 -5.46 10.04
CA GLY A 326 11.25 -5.90 10.85
C GLY A 326 9.94 -6.12 10.07
N GLY A 327 9.96 -5.90 8.74
CA GLY A 327 8.88 -6.18 7.79
C GLY A 327 7.71 -5.19 7.85
N LEU A 328 6.79 -5.37 6.90
CA LEU A 328 5.52 -4.64 6.87
C LEU A 328 4.60 -5.04 8.04
N SER A 329 3.79 -4.11 8.50
CA SER A 329 2.76 -4.30 9.49
C SER A 329 1.68 -5.17 8.88
N LEU A 330 1.34 -6.23 9.60
CA LEU A 330 0.17 -7.02 9.28
C LEU A 330 -1.07 -6.33 9.84
N TRP A 331 -2.20 -6.49 9.17
CA TRP A 331 -3.49 -6.07 9.68
C TRP A 331 -3.80 -6.79 11.00
N ASN A 332 -4.42 -6.05 11.92
CA ASN A 332 -4.91 -6.60 13.18
C ASN A 332 -6.20 -5.86 13.59
N ALA A 333 -6.93 -6.43 14.55
CA ALA A 333 -8.24 -5.94 14.98
C ALA A 333 -8.29 -4.44 15.35
N THR A 334 -7.16 -3.85 15.79
CA THR A 334 -7.11 -2.42 16.16
C THR A 334 -7.19 -1.47 14.96
N ALA A 335 -7.01 -1.96 13.73
CA ALA A 335 -7.28 -1.18 12.51
C ALA A 335 -8.78 -1.11 12.16
N GLY A 336 -9.63 -1.83 12.91
CA GLY A 336 -11.04 -2.03 12.58
C GLY A 336 -11.21 -2.88 11.32
N GLY A 337 -12.44 -2.92 10.78
CA GLY A 337 -12.69 -3.57 9.49
C GLY A 337 -13.07 -5.05 9.54
N ILE A 338 -13.15 -5.68 10.73
CA ILE A 338 -13.69 -7.06 10.88
C ILE A 338 -15.07 -7.15 10.24
N GLY A 339 -15.95 -6.17 10.50
CA GLY A 339 -17.28 -6.12 9.88
C GLY A 339 -17.23 -6.01 8.35
N ALA A 340 -16.25 -5.30 7.79
CA ALA A 340 -16.08 -5.21 6.34
C ALA A 340 -15.59 -6.54 5.74
N ILE A 341 -14.69 -7.24 6.44
CA ILE A 341 -14.23 -8.57 6.05
C ILE A 341 -15.40 -9.57 6.07
N VAL A 342 -16.12 -9.66 7.19
CA VAL A 342 -17.27 -10.56 7.34
C VAL A 342 -18.33 -10.26 6.28
N PHE A 343 -18.66 -8.98 6.09
CA PHE A 343 -19.61 -8.56 5.06
C PHE A 343 -19.15 -8.96 3.65
N ALA A 344 -17.90 -8.68 3.29
CA ALA A 344 -17.39 -8.97 1.97
C ALA A 344 -17.43 -10.47 1.65
N TRP A 345 -16.98 -11.30 2.60
CA TRP A 345 -17.00 -12.75 2.42
C TRP A 345 -18.40 -13.35 2.46
N ALA A 346 -19.32 -12.77 3.23
CA ALA A 346 -20.74 -13.16 3.18
C ALA A 346 -21.38 -12.84 1.82
N VAL A 347 -21.06 -11.67 1.24
CA VAL A 347 -21.52 -11.31 -0.12
C VAL A 347 -20.97 -12.28 -1.16
N ILE A 348 -19.66 -12.57 -1.11
CA ILE A 348 -19.02 -13.52 -2.03
C ILE A 348 -19.64 -14.91 -1.90
N ALA A 349 -19.81 -15.41 -0.67
CA ALA A 349 -20.44 -16.70 -0.41
C ALA A 349 -21.90 -16.75 -0.89
N GLY A 350 -22.66 -15.67 -0.67
CA GLY A 350 -24.05 -15.55 -1.15
C GLY A 350 -24.15 -15.58 -2.67
N VAL A 351 -23.26 -14.85 -3.37
CA VAL A 351 -23.19 -14.87 -4.84
C VAL A 351 -22.78 -16.25 -5.35
N ALA A 352 -21.78 -16.89 -4.75
CA ALA A 352 -21.34 -18.22 -5.12
C ALA A 352 -22.46 -19.26 -4.90
N TYR A 353 -23.17 -19.19 -3.78
CA TYR A 353 -24.33 -20.04 -3.49
C TYR A 353 -25.44 -19.83 -4.52
N ALA A 354 -25.82 -18.58 -4.80
CA ALA A 354 -26.84 -18.26 -5.80
C ALA A 354 -26.45 -18.76 -7.19
N TRP A 355 -25.16 -18.65 -7.58
CA TRP A 355 -24.66 -19.21 -8.83
C TRP A 355 -24.80 -20.73 -8.89
N VAL A 356 -24.46 -21.44 -7.81
CA VAL A 356 -24.60 -22.90 -7.74
C VAL A 356 -26.07 -23.33 -7.82
N GLN A 357 -26.98 -22.62 -7.14
CA GLN A 357 -28.41 -22.97 -7.10
C GLN A 357 -29.17 -22.59 -8.38
N TYR A 358 -28.85 -21.44 -8.97
CA TYR A 358 -29.67 -20.85 -10.05
C TYR A 358 -28.93 -20.71 -11.39
N GLY A 359 -27.59 -20.70 -11.38
CA GLY A 359 -26.77 -20.49 -12.58
C GLY A 359 -26.82 -21.65 -13.57
N PHE A 360 -27.16 -22.86 -13.13
CA PHE A 360 -27.38 -24.01 -14.01
C PHE A 360 -28.68 -23.93 -14.84
N TYR A 361 -29.61 -23.04 -14.50
CA TYR A 361 -30.89 -22.89 -15.21
C TYR A 361 -30.88 -21.78 -16.28
N LEU A 362 -29.75 -21.07 -16.43
CA LEU A 362 -29.59 -19.92 -17.34
C LEU A 362 -28.51 -20.13 -18.41
N LEU A 363 -27.94 -21.33 -18.48
CA LEU A 363 -27.11 -21.86 -19.57
C LEU A 363 -27.82 -23.08 -20.15
#